data_AF-A0A7J4GYI6-F1
#
_entry.id   AF-A0A7J4GYI6-F1
#
_cell.length_a   1.000
_cell.length_b   1.000
_cell.length_c   1.000
_cell.angle_alpha   90.00
_cell.angle_beta   90.00
_cell.angle_gamma   90.00
#
_symmetry.space_group_name_H-M   'P 1'
#
loop_
_entity.id
_entity.type
_entity.pdbx_description
1 polymer ?
#
loop_
_entity_poly.entity_id
_entity_poly.type
_entity_poly.pdbx_seq_one_letter_code
_entity_poly.pdbx_strand_id
1 'polypeptide(L)'
;MSFGAIDLKVFHDNGFTRRQCRVTNLWFWATDPKRDTCGDSEEDEYTFIGAPIISGFDQRGRELKNSMREAFLGFLEQRDHTIISPYPVLARWRDDIHLTIASIADFQPHITSGEVEPPANPLAISQPCIRLTDVDAVGRSGRHLTTFEMMAHHVFNRPDEGREYYWIEECVQHCHDLLCSTFGIAVEEITYVENPWSGGG
;
A
#
# COMPACT_ATOMS: atom_id res chain seq x y z
N MET A 1 -13.84 -19.80 3.65
CA MET A 1 -12.47 -19.31 3.88
C MET A 1 -12.57 -18.29 4.99
N SER A 2 -11.93 -18.53 6.14
CA SER A 2 -11.82 -17.48 7.15
C SER A 2 -10.94 -16.41 6.54
N PHE A 3 -11.46 -15.20 6.34
CA PHE A 3 -10.60 -14.03 6.15
C PHE A 3 -9.61 -14.03 7.33
N GLY A 4 -8.34 -13.69 7.07
CA GLY A 4 -7.34 -13.60 8.14
C GLY A 4 -7.83 -12.68 9.28
N ALA A 5 -7.20 -12.75 10.45
CA ALA A 5 -7.56 -11.84 11.54
C ALA A 5 -7.47 -10.39 11.04
N ILE A 6 -8.62 -9.71 10.93
CA ILE A 6 -8.73 -8.29 10.59
C ILE A 6 -8.87 -7.43 11.85
N ASP A 7 -9.08 -8.07 12.99
CA ASP A 7 -9.01 -7.49 14.31
C ASP A 7 -7.58 -7.66 14.85
N LEU A 8 -6.77 -6.61 14.69
CA LEU A 8 -5.31 -6.64 14.88
C LEU A 8 -4.89 -5.93 16.15
N LYS A 9 -3.81 -6.40 16.77
CA LYS A 9 -3.28 -5.80 18.01
C LYS A 9 -2.80 -4.36 17.78
N VAL A 10 -2.14 -4.09 16.64
CA VAL A 10 -1.68 -2.76 16.23
C VAL A 10 -2.80 -1.72 16.26
N PHE A 11 -4.03 -2.10 15.92
CA PHE A 11 -5.17 -1.18 16.00
C PHE A 11 -5.48 -0.82 17.45
N HIS A 12 -5.62 -1.80 18.32
CA HIS A 12 -5.93 -1.55 19.74
C HIS A 12 -4.81 -0.81 20.47
N ASP A 13 -3.56 -1.17 20.20
CA ASP A 13 -2.38 -0.53 20.80
C ASP A 13 -2.29 0.96 20.45
N ASN A 14 -2.78 1.35 19.26
CA ASN A 14 -2.79 2.73 18.77
C ASN A 14 -4.17 3.40 18.91
N GLY A 15 -5.07 2.83 19.72
CA GLY A 15 -6.35 3.45 20.07
C GLY A 15 -7.41 3.46 18.96
N PHE A 16 -7.23 2.65 17.91
CA PHE A 16 -8.21 2.51 16.85
C PHE A 16 -9.41 1.69 17.32
N THR A 17 -10.58 2.09 16.82
CA THR A 17 -11.84 1.37 17.03
C THR A 17 -12.51 1.10 15.69
N ARG A 18 -13.04 -0.10 15.54
CA ARG A 18 -13.76 -0.54 14.33
C ARG A 18 -15.17 0.05 14.30
N ARG A 19 -15.59 0.54 13.14
CA ARG A 19 -16.93 1.09 12.90
C ARG A 19 -17.33 0.99 11.44
N GLN A 20 -18.59 1.29 11.14
CA GLN A 20 -19.12 1.24 9.78
C GLN A 20 -19.34 2.65 9.24
N CYS A 21 -18.87 2.90 8.02
CA CYS A 21 -19.05 4.17 7.32
C CYS A 21 -20.52 4.37 6.96
N ARG A 22 -21.09 5.52 7.34
CA ARG A 22 -22.48 5.86 7.03
C ARG A 22 -22.74 5.99 5.53
N VAL A 23 -21.74 6.40 4.75
CA VAL A 23 -21.88 6.70 3.32
C VAL A 23 -21.64 5.44 2.47
N THR A 24 -20.52 4.75 2.68
CA THR A 24 -20.09 3.62 1.83
C THR A 24 -20.53 2.25 2.37
N ASN A 25 -21.00 2.18 3.63
CA ASN A 25 -21.25 0.94 4.37
C ASN A 25 -20.01 0.05 4.60
N LEU A 26 -18.81 0.49 4.19
CA LEU A 26 -17.57 -0.22 4.47
C LEU A 26 -17.20 -0.13 5.94
N TRP A 27 -16.57 -1.18 6.45
CA TRP A 27 -15.96 -1.16 7.78
C TRP A 27 -14.63 -0.44 7.73
N PHE A 28 -14.32 0.31 8.78
CA PHE A 28 -13.04 0.99 8.90
C PHE A 28 -12.63 1.16 10.37
N TRP A 29 -11.35 1.44 10.57
CA TRP A 29 -10.73 1.70 11.85
C TRP A 29 -10.32 3.17 11.93
N ALA A 30 -10.71 3.84 13.03
CA ALA A 30 -10.33 5.22 13.32
C ALA A 30 -10.20 5.43 14.85
N THR A 31 -9.41 6.44 15.24
CA THR A 31 -9.24 6.80 16.66
C THR A 31 -10.26 7.82 17.15
N ASP A 32 -10.67 8.80 16.33
CA ASP A 32 -11.71 9.77 16.71
C ASP A 32 -13.05 9.07 16.92
N PRO A 33 -13.64 9.02 18.13
CA PRO A 33 -14.92 8.34 18.39
C PRO A 33 -16.12 8.98 17.69
N LYS A 34 -16.00 10.21 17.16
CA LYS A 34 -17.10 10.94 16.51
C LYS A 34 -17.14 10.73 15.00
N ARG A 35 -16.06 10.29 14.37
CA ARG A 35 -15.97 10.06 12.93
C ARG A 35 -16.95 8.98 12.44
N ASP A 36 -17.84 9.30 11.51
CA ASP A 36 -18.81 8.37 10.92
C ASP A 36 -18.59 8.10 9.42
N THR A 37 -17.55 8.70 8.82
CA THR A 37 -17.10 8.50 7.44
C THR A 37 -15.72 7.84 7.38
N CYS A 38 -15.43 7.09 6.31
CA CYS A 38 -14.19 6.30 6.20
C CYS A 38 -12.97 7.09 5.71
N GLY A 39 -13.13 8.35 5.27
CA GLY A 39 -12.05 9.15 4.68
C GLY A 39 -11.88 8.95 3.16
N ASP A 40 -12.73 8.12 2.54
CA ASP A 40 -12.76 7.87 1.08
C ASP A 40 -14.21 7.73 0.62
N SER A 41 -14.97 8.82 0.80
CA SER A 41 -16.37 8.93 0.37
C SER A 41 -16.62 10.29 -0.28
N GLU A 42 -17.80 10.47 -0.87
CA GLU A 42 -18.21 11.76 -1.44
C GLU A 42 -18.39 12.87 -0.40
N GLU A 43 -18.50 12.52 0.89
CA GLU A 43 -18.56 13.46 2.01
C GLU A 43 -17.19 13.75 2.65
N ASP A 44 -16.13 13.06 2.23
CA ASP A 44 -14.76 13.26 2.72
C ASP A 44 -13.96 14.16 1.75
N GLU A 45 -13.68 15.40 2.16
CA GLU A 45 -12.89 16.34 1.36
C GLU A 45 -11.38 16.22 1.61
N TYR A 46 -10.57 16.65 0.63
CA TYR A 46 -9.12 16.75 0.79
C TYR A 46 -8.72 17.93 1.66
N THR A 47 -8.30 17.64 2.88
CA THR A 47 -7.83 18.63 3.85
C THR A 47 -6.39 19.09 3.61
N PHE A 48 -5.58 18.30 2.91
CA PHE A 48 -4.14 18.56 2.73
C PHE A 48 -3.80 19.59 1.64
N ILE A 49 -4.78 20.05 0.85
CA ILE A 49 -4.54 21.04 -0.22
C ILE A 49 -4.29 22.41 0.40
N GLY A 50 -3.05 22.89 0.31
CA GLY A 50 -2.62 24.14 0.95
C GLY A 50 -2.24 23.99 2.43
N ALA A 51 -2.44 22.81 3.01
CA ALA A 51 -2.06 22.45 4.37
C ALA A 51 -1.38 21.07 4.40
N PRO A 52 -0.11 20.95 3.96
CA PRO A 52 0.59 19.67 3.91
C PRO A 52 0.64 18.98 5.28
N ILE A 53 0.30 17.69 5.33
CA ILE A 53 0.32 16.88 6.56
C ILE A 53 1.68 16.22 6.83
N ILE A 54 2.54 16.13 5.81
CA ILE A 54 3.91 15.63 5.92
C ILE A 54 4.86 16.83 5.85
N SER A 55 5.73 16.97 6.83
CA SER A 55 6.77 18.01 6.87
C SER A 55 8.12 17.49 6.36
N GLY A 56 9.05 18.39 6.04
CA GLY A 56 10.41 18.02 5.59
C GLY A 56 10.55 17.68 4.10
N PHE A 57 9.49 17.86 3.31
CA PHE A 57 9.47 17.64 1.87
C PHE A 57 9.05 18.90 1.09
N ASP A 58 9.87 19.95 1.15
CA ASP A 58 9.59 21.26 0.52
C ASP A 58 9.80 21.26 -1.01
N GLN A 59 10.55 20.29 -1.52
CA GLN A 59 10.82 20.08 -2.94
C GLN A 59 9.57 19.63 -3.71
N ARG A 60 9.62 19.70 -5.06
CA ARG A 60 8.49 19.35 -5.93
C ARG A 60 8.92 18.48 -7.11
N GLY A 61 7.92 17.90 -7.79
CA GLY A 61 8.13 17.15 -9.03
C GLY A 61 9.03 15.93 -8.83
N ARG A 62 10.05 15.80 -9.69
CA ARG A 62 10.94 14.63 -9.68
C ARG A 62 11.75 14.50 -8.39
N GLU A 63 12.18 15.61 -7.80
CA GLU A 63 12.97 15.59 -6.57
C GLU A 63 12.13 15.08 -5.41
N LEU A 64 10.90 15.58 -5.25
CA LEU A 64 9.95 15.08 -4.26
C LEU A 64 9.70 13.58 -4.43
N LYS A 65 9.42 13.15 -5.67
CA LYS A 65 9.20 11.73 -5.98
C LYS A 65 10.40 10.88 -5.57
N ASN A 66 11.62 11.32 -5.87
CA ASN A 66 12.83 10.58 -5.53
C ASN A 66 13.04 10.51 -4.01
N SER A 67 12.87 11.62 -3.29
CA SER A 67 13.02 11.63 -1.83
C SER A 67 11.97 10.76 -1.13
N MET A 68 10.72 10.75 -1.60
CA MET A 68 9.68 9.85 -1.07
C MET A 68 10.00 8.38 -1.36
N ARG A 69 10.56 8.08 -2.54
CA ARG A 69 11.04 6.73 -2.87
C ARG A 69 12.15 6.28 -1.93
N GLU A 70 13.14 7.13 -1.71
CA GLU A 70 14.27 6.84 -0.81
C GLU A 70 13.81 6.66 0.64
N ALA A 71 12.88 7.50 1.12
CA ALA A 71 12.31 7.36 2.46
C ALA A 71 11.57 6.01 2.64
N PHE A 72 10.73 5.63 1.67
CA PHE A 72 10.00 4.36 1.72
C PHE A 72 10.95 3.14 1.67
N LEU A 73 11.89 3.12 0.72
CA LEU A 73 12.80 1.98 0.56
C LEU A 73 13.76 1.90 1.74
N GLY A 74 14.32 3.03 2.21
CA GLY A 74 15.21 3.06 3.37
C GLY A 74 14.51 2.60 4.66
N PHE A 75 13.22 2.93 4.84
CA PHE A 75 12.43 2.45 5.98
C PHE A 75 12.33 0.91 6.04
N LEU A 76 12.13 0.27 4.88
CA LEU A 76 12.03 -1.19 4.75
C LEU A 76 13.39 -1.88 4.77
N GLU A 77 14.42 -1.26 4.19
CA GLU A 77 15.79 -1.78 4.26
C GLU A 77 16.27 -1.91 5.72
N GLN A 78 15.92 -0.95 6.57
CA GLN A 78 16.19 -1.00 8.01
C GLN A 78 15.41 -2.10 8.77
N ARG A 79 14.45 -2.74 8.10
CA ARG A 79 13.59 -3.82 8.61
C ARG A 79 13.85 -5.14 7.87
N ASP A 80 15.06 -5.30 7.34
CA ASP A 80 15.55 -6.50 6.67
C ASP A 80 14.84 -6.87 5.36
N HIS A 81 14.09 -5.94 4.75
CA HIS A 81 13.61 -6.11 3.38
C HIS A 81 14.73 -5.85 2.38
N THR A 82 14.94 -6.80 1.47
CA THR A 82 15.90 -6.60 0.39
C THR A 82 15.30 -5.66 -0.67
N ILE A 83 16.01 -4.58 -0.98
CA ILE A 83 15.62 -3.64 -2.03
C ILE A 83 15.94 -4.24 -3.40
N ILE A 84 14.93 -4.35 -4.26
CA ILE A 84 15.10 -4.84 -5.64
C ILE A 84 14.86 -3.74 -6.67
N SER A 85 15.48 -3.89 -7.84
CA SER A 85 15.27 -3.00 -8.97
C SER A 85 13.88 -3.21 -9.60
N PRO A 86 13.24 -2.15 -10.13
CA PRO A 86 11.95 -2.27 -10.78
C PRO A 86 12.03 -3.09 -12.08
N TYR A 87 10.93 -3.76 -12.37
CA TYR A 87 10.68 -4.49 -13.62
C TYR A 87 10.21 -3.52 -14.72
N PRO A 88 10.35 -3.89 -16.00
CA PRO A 88 9.83 -3.06 -17.09
C PRO A 88 8.30 -3.00 -17.04
N VAL A 89 7.72 -1.88 -17.46
CA VAL A 89 6.25 -1.68 -17.53
C VAL A 89 5.55 -2.62 -18.53
N LEU A 90 6.32 -3.28 -19.40
CA LEU A 90 5.84 -4.25 -20.36
C LEU A 90 6.07 -5.65 -19.78
N ALA A 91 4.99 -6.38 -19.51
CA ALA A 91 5.01 -7.63 -18.79
C ALA A 91 5.53 -8.78 -19.67
N ARG A 92 6.86 -8.86 -19.84
CA ARG A 92 7.52 -9.83 -20.74
C ARG A 92 7.55 -11.27 -20.21
N TRP A 93 7.29 -11.45 -18.92
CA TRP A 93 7.41 -12.73 -18.21
C TRP A 93 6.09 -13.50 -18.11
N ARG A 94 4.99 -12.94 -18.65
CA ARG A 94 3.64 -13.48 -18.58
C ARG A 94 2.86 -13.13 -19.84
N ASP A 95 1.82 -13.92 -20.14
CA ASP A 95 1.07 -13.83 -21.40
C ASP A 95 -0.40 -13.41 -21.23
N ASP A 96 -0.85 -13.17 -20.00
CA ASP A 96 -2.24 -12.87 -19.64
C ASP A 96 -2.53 -11.36 -19.47
N ILE A 97 -1.50 -10.55 -19.23
CA ILE A 97 -1.58 -9.08 -19.24
C ILE A 97 -0.42 -8.49 -20.04
N HIS A 98 -0.65 -7.33 -20.68
CA HIS A 98 0.41 -6.66 -21.45
C HIS A 98 1.28 -5.73 -20.60
N LEU A 99 0.70 -5.05 -19.61
CA LEU A 99 1.38 -4.01 -18.84
C LEU A 99 1.41 -4.36 -17.35
N THR A 100 2.42 -3.86 -16.64
CA THR A 100 2.50 -3.96 -15.19
C THR A 100 1.44 -3.08 -14.54
N ILE A 101 0.38 -3.69 -13.98
CA ILE A 101 -0.77 -3.00 -13.38
C ILE A 101 -0.63 -2.77 -11.86
N ALA A 102 0.27 -3.50 -11.22
CA ALA A 102 0.59 -3.47 -9.79
C ALA A 102 1.98 -4.10 -9.57
N SER A 103 2.64 -3.80 -8.46
CA SER A 103 3.95 -4.40 -8.13
C SER A 103 3.88 -5.92 -7.96
N ILE A 104 2.76 -6.47 -7.46
CA ILE A 104 2.58 -7.93 -7.34
C ILE A 104 2.56 -8.63 -8.72
N ALA A 105 2.23 -7.91 -9.80
CA ALA A 105 2.19 -8.46 -11.14
C ALA A 105 3.57 -8.89 -11.67
N ASP A 106 4.64 -8.36 -11.08
CA ASP A 106 6.04 -8.73 -11.37
C ASP A 106 6.36 -10.17 -10.93
N PHE A 107 5.61 -10.68 -9.95
CA PHE A 107 5.83 -12.00 -9.34
C PHE A 107 4.76 -13.03 -9.75
N GLN A 108 3.69 -12.57 -10.40
CA GLN A 108 2.64 -13.44 -10.92
C GLN A 108 2.97 -13.98 -12.33
N PRO A 109 2.52 -15.19 -12.68
CA PRO A 109 1.92 -16.17 -11.76
C PRO A 109 2.97 -17.03 -11.04
N HIS A 110 4.18 -17.15 -11.60
CA HIS A 110 5.14 -18.21 -11.26
C HIS A 110 5.67 -18.18 -9.80
N ILE A 111 5.91 -17.00 -9.22
CA ILE A 111 6.36 -16.90 -7.82
C ILE A 111 5.16 -17.06 -6.88
N THR A 112 4.03 -16.43 -7.22
CA THR A 112 2.80 -16.53 -6.42
C THR A 112 2.19 -17.94 -6.39
N SER A 113 2.40 -18.75 -7.44
CA SER A 113 1.99 -20.16 -7.47
C SER A 113 2.96 -21.09 -6.73
N GLY A 114 4.16 -20.59 -6.44
CA GLY A 114 5.22 -21.34 -5.78
C GLY A 114 6.17 -22.09 -6.72
N GLU A 115 5.99 -21.98 -8.05
CA GLU A 115 6.85 -22.65 -9.05
C GLU A 115 8.26 -22.06 -9.11
N VAL A 116 8.41 -20.77 -8.78
CA VAL A 116 9.68 -20.04 -8.81
C VAL A 116 9.91 -19.35 -7.46
N GLU A 117 11.16 -19.31 -7.00
CA GLU A 117 11.54 -18.58 -5.80
C GLU A 117 11.55 -17.07 -6.04
N PRO A 118 11.10 -16.23 -5.07
CA PRO A 118 11.24 -14.80 -5.19
C PRO A 118 12.71 -14.39 -5.19
N PRO A 119 13.07 -13.25 -5.82
CA PRO A 119 14.46 -12.77 -5.87
C PRO A 119 15.04 -12.46 -4.49
N ALA A 120 14.19 -12.13 -3.52
CA ALA A 120 14.48 -12.02 -2.10
C ALA A 120 13.19 -12.18 -1.30
N ASN A 121 13.28 -12.47 0.00
CA ASN A 121 12.11 -12.59 0.86
C ASN A 121 12.50 -12.31 2.32
N PRO A 122 11.96 -11.24 2.96
CA PRO A 122 11.02 -10.27 2.39
C PRO A 122 11.72 -9.29 1.43
N LEU A 123 10.96 -8.64 0.53
CA LEU A 123 11.50 -7.69 -0.45
C LEU A 123 10.76 -6.36 -0.46
N ALA A 124 11.41 -5.31 -0.96
CA ALA A 124 10.81 -3.99 -1.18
C ALA A 124 11.17 -3.43 -2.56
N ILE A 125 10.23 -2.72 -3.17
CA ILE A 125 10.32 -2.23 -4.56
C ILE A 125 9.54 -0.93 -4.76
N SER A 126 10.00 -0.10 -5.69
CA SER A 126 9.26 1.04 -6.24
C SER A 126 8.99 0.78 -7.72
N GLN A 127 7.85 0.15 -8.03
CA GLN A 127 7.54 -0.37 -9.35
C GLN A 127 6.75 0.64 -10.19
N PRO A 128 7.25 1.08 -11.36
CA PRO A 128 6.43 1.81 -12.32
C PRO A 128 5.29 0.93 -12.86
N CYS A 129 4.07 1.43 -12.75
CA CYS A 129 2.85 0.76 -13.18
C CYS A 129 2.11 1.61 -14.21
N ILE A 130 1.34 0.94 -15.07
CA ILE A 130 0.41 1.58 -16.00
C ILE A 130 -0.99 1.01 -15.77
N ARG A 131 -1.96 1.90 -15.50
CA ARG A 131 -3.39 1.55 -15.45
C ARG A 131 -4.15 2.37 -16.47
N LEU A 132 -4.79 1.67 -17.40
CA LEU A 132 -5.60 2.28 -18.46
C LEU A 132 -7.10 2.25 -18.16
N THR A 133 -7.53 1.51 -17.13
CA THR A 133 -8.92 1.45 -16.67
C THR A 133 -9.40 2.80 -16.11
N ASP A 134 -8.48 3.59 -15.57
CA ASP A 134 -8.81 4.82 -14.86
C ASP A 134 -8.69 6.07 -15.77
N VAL A 135 -8.49 5.88 -17.08
CA VAL A 135 -8.17 6.97 -18.03
C VAL A 135 -9.21 8.08 -18.05
N ASP A 136 -10.50 7.74 -17.90
CA ASP A 136 -11.60 8.71 -17.88
C ASP A 136 -11.58 9.61 -16.63
N ALA A 137 -10.95 9.14 -15.54
CA ALA A 137 -10.81 9.87 -14.28
C ALA A 137 -9.55 10.75 -14.24
N VAL A 138 -8.59 10.52 -15.14
CA VAL A 138 -7.33 11.27 -15.22
C VAL A 138 -7.61 12.71 -15.65
N GLY A 139 -7.07 13.67 -14.89
CA GLY A 139 -7.29 15.10 -15.09
C GLY A 139 -8.63 15.64 -14.57
N ARG A 140 -9.56 14.76 -14.15
CA ARG A 140 -10.84 15.16 -13.54
C ARG A 140 -10.81 15.08 -12.02
N SER A 141 -10.31 13.96 -11.50
CA SER A 141 -10.33 13.66 -10.06
C SER A 141 -9.17 14.29 -9.26
N GLY A 142 -8.14 14.79 -9.93
CA GLY A 142 -6.91 15.30 -9.30
C GLY A 142 -5.99 14.24 -8.67
N ARG A 143 -6.44 12.99 -8.50
CA ARG A 143 -5.69 11.88 -7.87
C ARG A 143 -5.35 10.70 -8.78
N HIS A 144 -6.03 10.54 -9.92
CA HIS A 144 -5.78 9.42 -10.84
C HIS A 144 -4.69 9.77 -11.86
N LEU A 145 -3.78 8.81 -12.09
CA LEU A 145 -2.71 8.87 -13.08
C LEU A 145 -2.77 7.61 -13.96
N THR A 146 -2.41 7.73 -15.25
CA THR A 146 -2.21 6.55 -16.11
C THR A 146 -0.91 5.83 -15.77
N THR A 147 0.14 6.58 -15.42
CA THR A 147 1.46 6.09 -15.04
C THR A 147 1.82 6.59 -13.66
N PHE A 148 2.23 5.67 -12.78
CA PHE A 148 2.58 5.98 -11.41
C PHE A 148 3.61 4.96 -10.90
N GLU A 149 4.26 5.26 -9.79
CA GLU A 149 5.11 4.27 -9.11
C GLU A 149 4.34 3.70 -7.92
N MET A 150 4.15 2.39 -7.93
CA MET A 150 3.61 1.63 -6.81
C MET A 150 4.76 1.13 -5.95
N MET A 151 4.94 1.77 -4.80
CA MET A 151 5.86 1.30 -3.77
C MET A 151 5.23 0.15 -2.99
N ALA A 152 5.99 -0.91 -2.74
CA ALA A 152 5.48 -2.09 -2.05
C ALA A 152 6.58 -2.82 -1.26
N HIS A 153 6.16 -3.51 -0.21
CA HIS A 153 6.90 -4.62 0.38
C HIS A 153 6.13 -5.92 0.18
N HIS A 154 6.81 -6.98 -0.23
CA HIS A 154 6.21 -8.29 -0.47
C HIS A 154 6.86 -9.36 0.39
N VAL A 155 6.02 -10.28 0.85
CA VAL A 155 6.40 -11.48 1.58
C VAL A 155 5.73 -12.67 0.92
N PHE A 156 6.52 -13.70 0.62
CA PHE A 156 6.03 -14.94 0.03
C PHE A 156 6.16 -16.06 1.05
N ASN A 157 5.14 -16.26 1.88
CA ASN A 157 5.16 -17.33 2.89
C ASN A 157 4.85 -18.70 2.25
N ARG A 158 5.59 -19.73 2.69
CA ARG A 158 5.38 -21.15 2.39
C ARG A 158 5.33 -21.94 3.70
N PRO A 159 4.21 -21.91 4.43
CA PRO A 159 4.12 -22.52 5.77
C PRO A 159 4.35 -24.03 5.75
N ASP A 160 3.99 -24.71 4.65
CA ASP A 160 4.22 -26.13 4.40
C ASP A 160 5.71 -26.49 4.27
N GLU A 161 6.53 -25.55 3.82
CA GLU A 161 8.00 -25.65 3.77
C GLU A 161 8.68 -25.06 5.03
N GLY A 162 7.90 -24.61 6.02
CA GLY A 162 8.42 -23.97 7.23
C GLY A 162 9.03 -22.58 6.99
N ARG A 163 8.67 -21.91 5.89
CA ARG A 163 9.17 -20.57 5.51
C ARG A 163 8.07 -19.54 5.73
N GLU A 164 8.02 -18.97 6.92
CA GLU A 164 7.08 -17.91 7.28
C GLU A 164 7.86 -16.72 7.85
N TYR A 165 7.57 -15.53 7.36
CA TYR A 165 8.23 -14.30 7.77
C TYR A 165 7.28 -13.46 8.62
N TYR A 166 6.23 -12.92 8.01
CA TYR A 166 5.16 -12.22 8.72
C TYR A 166 3.86 -12.19 7.93
N TRP A 167 2.77 -11.79 8.60
CA TRP A 167 1.43 -11.72 8.02
C TRP A 167 0.75 -10.35 8.27
N ILE A 168 -0.58 -10.32 8.33
CA ILE A 168 -1.38 -9.09 8.38
C ILE A 168 -0.95 -8.16 9.53
N GLU A 169 -0.72 -8.69 10.73
CA GLU A 169 -0.36 -7.89 11.92
C GLU A 169 0.89 -7.02 11.66
N GLU A 170 2.00 -7.65 11.28
CA GLU A 170 3.25 -6.93 11.03
C GLU A 170 3.20 -6.09 9.75
N CYS A 171 2.46 -6.54 8.72
CA CYS A 171 2.22 -5.76 7.50
C CYS A 171 1.56 -4.41 7.82
N VAL A 172 0.53 -4.42 8.67
CA VAL A 172 -0.15 -3.20 9.11
C VAL A 172 0.72 -2.40 10.07
N GLN A 173 1.50 -3.04 10.95
CA GLN A 173 2.47 -2.35 11.81
C GLN A 173 3.52 -1.57 10.99
N HIS A 174 4.10 -2.17 9.95
CA HIS A 174 5.05 -1.48 9.06
C HIS A 174 4.41 -0.28 8.36
N CYS A 175 3.17 -0.42 7.88
CA CYS A 175 2.41 0.70 7.32
C CYS A 175 2.19 1.81 8.35
N HIS A 176 1.76 1.46 9.57
CA HIS A 176 1.53 2.41 10.65
C HIS A 176 2.79 3.16 11.06
N ASP A 177 3.89 2.43 11.27
CA ASP A 177 5.21 2.99 11.61
C ASP A 177 5.74 3.92 10.52
N LEU A 178 5.54 3.57 9.24
CA LEU A 178 5.95 4.42 8.13
C LEU A 178 5.18 5.76 8.18
N LEU A 179 3.86 5.71 8.31
CA LEU A 179 3.02 6.92 8.32
C LEU A 179 3.28 7.79 9.56
N CYS A 180 3.28 7.19 10.74
CA CYS A 180 3.38 7.92 12.01
C CYS A 180 4.82 8.25 12.38
N SER A 181 5.71 7.25 12.40
CA SER A 181 7.08 7.41 12.90
C SER A 181 8.01 8.01 11.85
N THR A 182 7.85 7.68 10.57
CA THR A 182 8.73 8.18 9.50
C THR A 182 8.20 9.48 8.90
N PHE A 183 6.91 9.56 8.59
CA PHE A 183 6.32 10.76 7.99
C PHE A 183 5.70 11.74 8.99
N GLY A 184 5.63 11.38 10.28
CA GLY A 184 5.13 12.28 11.32
C GLY A 184 3.63 12.58 11.22
N ILE A 185 2.87 11.74 10.50
CA ILE A 185 1.42 11.90 10.40
C ILE A 185 0.80 11.56 11.76
N ALA A 186 -0.04 12.45 12.28
CA ALA A 186 -0.74 12.21 13.52
C ALA A 186 -1.67 10.98 13.39
N VAL A 187 -1.72 10.14 14.43
CA VAL A 187 -2.49 8.89 14.41
C VAL A 187 -3.98 9.14 14.09
N GLU A 188 -4.50 10.28 14.54
CA GLU A 188 -5.89 10.71 14.35
C GLU A 188 -6.25 11.03 12.89
N GLU A 189 -5.26 11.32 12.05
CA GLU A 189 -5.46 11.60 10.62
C GLU A 189 -5.58 10.31 9.79
N ILE A 190 -5.24 9.15 10.35
CA ILE A 190 -5.20 7.87 9.64
C ILE A 190 -6.52 7.12 9.81
N THR A 191 -7.03 6.56 8.72
CA THR A 191 -8.09 5.54 8.73
C THR A 191 -7.64 4.29 7.99
N TYR A 192 -8.01 3.11 8.50
CA TYR A 192 -7.81 1.85 7.80
C TYR A 192 -9.15 1.30 7.35
N VAL A 193 -9.43 1.36 6.05
CA VAL A 193 -10.69 0.92 5.44
C VAL A 193 -10.59 -0.54 5.03
N GLU A 194 -11.52 -1.37 5.48
CA GLU A 194 -11.61 -2.78 5.09
C GLU A 194 -12.20 -2.90 3.69
N ASN A 195 -11.40 -3.39 2.72
CA ASN A 195 -11.84 -3.53 1.34
C ASN A 195 -11.20 -4.77 0.68
N PRO A 196 -11.99 -5.69 0.09
CA PRO A 196 -11.43 -6.79 -0.70
C PRO A 196 -10.71 -6.26 -1.96
N TRP A 197 -9.57 -6.86 -2.28
CA TRP A 197 -8.79 -6.52 -3.47
C TRP A 197 -8.62 -7.73 -4.39
N SER A 198 -8.68 -7.51 -5.70
CA SER A 198 -8.40 -8.52 -6.72
C SER A 198 -7.77 -7.90 -7.97
N GLY A 199 -6.96 -8.69 -8.68
CA GLY A 199 -6.34 -8.28 -9.95
C GLY A 199 -5.13 -9.14 -10.31
N GLY A 200 -4.99 -9.45 -11.60
CA GLY A 200 -3.81 -10.15 -12.14
C GLY A 200 -3.82 -11.68 -12.03
N GLY A 201 -4.99 -12.29 -11.81
CA GLY A 201 -5.17 -13.75 -11.65
C GLY A 201 -5.34 -14.12 -10.19
#